data_AF-A0A401XM48-F1
#
_entry.id   AF-A0A401XM48-F1
#
_cell.length_a   1.000
_cell.length_b   1.000
_cell.length_c   1.000
_cell.angle_alpha   90.00
_cell.angle_beta   90.00
_cell.angle_gamma   90.00
#
_symmetry.space_group_name_H-M   'P 1'
#
loop_
_entity.id
_entity.type
_entity.pdbx_description
1 polymer ?
#
loop_
_entity_poly.entity_id
_entity_poly.type
_entity_poly.pdbx_seq_one_letter_code
_entity_poly.pdbx_strand_id
1 'polypeptide(L)'
;MERATQNMTGAAKFRQSIGAGFSALSGSTNYFSLEFLTSDDFHKAGSREDVIVNYIEIGRDASCGIRISDKYPTVSRKHAAIQKEGSQYVLIHLSKSNPTLLNGRPVQNRWYLQNGDTIQLSLEGPKMTFLIPKNNKANSISLTRRLSLFGKQALRPYKTALAVMSVLLLLTLSGGGYYIWQDSLKDKQFQQELADAVKRATELEQKSKQQSDSLMAALGYSQQEIKDLRNKVARIPKTPSTVTPPPAQPSKTNTEEAQELIKNVINDVLFMKTTMSLKTGTNTIELMSGSCTCFLTNENKIVTAKHCVTPTYLLVDFDDIEHIFLNKEEILANILLYEKKALDIRYEIFSPDGKRFTFTYNDVKGTGNKQEKIIVDISKPSDSRQQQIYEFLAKIFGANPNDPSFKLPLLVDDMNDGDWAYFEVNQSGNIEIDRELSKSLKYMTPLYVFGYPAGYGANISKSSFKPIYGEAVSTIDGLDDNTGYIFAASMGTTQGNSGGPIFTMKDGKIKAVGIVSGKFRNTISVYTPVSQIPK
;
A
#
# COMPACT_ATOMS: atom_id res chain seq x y z
N MET A 1 11.83 -50.36 25.27
CA MET A 1 11.09 -49.53 24.28
C MET A 1 10.00 -50.35 23.56
N GLU A 2 9.31 -51.24 24.26
CA GLU A 2 8.37 -52.22 23.68
C GLU A 2 6.93 -51.67 23.49
N ARG A 3 6.69 -50.38 23.86
CA ARG A 3 5.37 -49.74 23.86
C ARG A 3 5.15 -48.64 22.80
N ALA A 4 6.17 -48.25 22.03
CA ALA A 4 6.07 -47.04 21.19
C ALA A 4 5.37 -47.22 19.83
N THR A 5 5.31 -48.44 19.28
CA THR A 5 4.73 -48.70 17.95
C THR A 5 3.28 -49.20 17.96
N GLN A 6 2.76 -49.67 19.09
CA GLN A 6 1.36 -50.11 19.18
C GLN A 6 0.37 -48.95 19.41
N ASN A 7 0.81 -47.78 19.87
CA ASN A 7 -0.05 -46.62 20.19
C ASN A 7 0.13 -45.41 19.24
N MET A 8 0.39 -45.62 17.95
CA MET A 8 0.32 -44.53 16.96
C MET A 8 -1.12 -44.33 16.46
N THR A 9 -1.64 -43.10 16.59
CA THR A 9 -2.94 -42.68 16.03
C THR A 9 -2.94 -42.83 14.50
N GLY A 10 -4.12 -42.99 13.89
CA GLY A 10 -4.25 -43.13 12.43
C GLY A 10 -3.56 -41.99 11.65
N ALA A 11 -3.57 -40.77 12.19
CA ALA A 11 -2.89 -39.61 11.64
C ALA A 11 -1.35 -39.70 11.69
N ALA A 12 -0.78 -40.28 12.76
CA ALA A 12 0.67 -40.47 12.89
C ALA A 12 1.19 -41.52 11.92
N LYS A 13 0.47 -42.65 11.77
CA LYS A 13 0.76 -43.68 10.77
C LYS A 13 0.66 -43.13 9.35
N PHE A 14 -0.34 -42.29 9.08
CA PHE A 14 -0.50 -41.60 7.80
C PHE A 14 0.70 -40.70 7.46
N ARG A 15 1.09 -39.78 8.37
CA ARG A 15 2.22 -38.86 8.14
C ARG A 15 3.54 -39.60 7.89
N GLN A 16 3.79 -40.69 8.61
CA GLN A 16 5.01 -41.49 8.45
C GLN A 16 5.03 -42.25 7.12
N SER A 17 3.91 -42.88 6.73
CA SER A 17 3.81 -43.60 5.45
C SER A 17 3.87 -42.68 4.23
N ILE A 18 3.21 -41.50 4.29
CA ILE A 18 3.24 -40.49 3.22
C ILE A 18 4.62 -39.85 3.12
N GLY A 19 5.23 -39.45 4.24
CA GLY A 19 6.56 -38.84 4.23
C GLY A 19 7.64 -39.79 3.69
N ALA A 20 7.58 -41.07 4.05
CA ALA A 20 8.50 -42.08 3.52
C ALA A 20 8.30 -42.31 2.01
N GLY A 21 7.05 -42.37 1.55
CA GLY A 21 6.77 -42.58 0.13
C GLY A 21 7.00 -41.34 -0.74
N PHE A 22 6.83 -40.12 -0.22
CA PHE A 22 7.25 -38.89 -0.91
C PHE A 22 8.77 -38.80 -1.06
N SER A 23 9.51 -39.25 -0.04
CA SER A 23 10.98 -39.39 -0.11
C SER A 23 11.41 -40.45 -1.15
N ALA A 24 10.59 -41.46 -1.38
CA ALA A 24 10.83 -42.42 -2.44
C ALA A 24 10.55 -41.85 -3.84
N LEU A 25 9.58 -40.94 -3.99
CA LEU A 25 9.35 -40.21 -5.24
C LEU A 25 10.54 -39.33 -5.63
N SER A 26 11.10 -38.60 -4.66
CA SER A 26 12.31 -37.78 -4.89
C SER A 26 13.57 -38.61 -5.17
N GLY A 27 13.53 -39.93 -4.95
CA GLY A 27 14.61 -40.86 -5.28
C GLY A 27 15.72 -40.96 -4.23
N SER A 28 15.53 -40.36 -3.05
CA SER A 28 16.54 -40.29 -1.99
C SER A 28 16.60 -41.55 -1.11
N THR A 29 15.58 -42.40 -1.15
CA THR A 29 15.49 -43.62 -0.33
C THR A 29 16.04 -44.85 -1.06
N ASN A 30 16.52 -45.83 -0.27
CA ASN A 30 16.84 -47.15 -0.80
C ASN A 30 15.57 -48.03 -0.83
N TYR A 31 15.39 -48.83 -1.88
CA TYR A 31 14.36 -49.85 -2.00
C TYR A 31 14.92 -51.26 -1.80
N PHE A 32 14.05 -52.23 -1.59
CA PHE A 32 14.38 -53.66 -1.63
C PHE A 32 13.40 -54.37 -2.56
N SER A 33 13.73 -55.59 -2.95
CA SER A 33 12.87 -56.41 -3.80
C SER A 33 12.56 -57.74 -3.14
N LEU A 34 11.35 -58.23 -3.37
CA LEU A 34 10.93 -59.59 -3.03
C LEU A 34 10.80 -60.38 -4.32
N GLU A 35 11.56 -61.47 -4.42
CA GLU A 35 11.47 -62.41 -5.52
C GLU A 35 10.67 -63.63 -5.08
N PHE A 36 9.55 -63.89 -5.74
CA PHE A 36 8.64 -64.96 -5.34
C PHE A 36 9.15 -66.30 -5.85
N LEU A 37 9.40 -67.26 -4.96
CA LEU A 37 9.86 -68.61 -5.31
C LEU A 37 8.70 -69.56 -5.61
N THR A 38 7.50 -69.23 -5.14
CA THR A 38 6.28 -70.01 -5.34
C THR A 38 5.22 -69.17 -6.05
N SER A 39 4.53 -69.75 -7.04
CA SER A 39 3.45 -69.05 -7.75
C SER A 39 2.17 -68.99 -6.94
N ASP A 40 1.57 -67.80 -6.86
CA ASP A 40 0.22 -67.55 -6.41
C ASP A 40 -0.62 -66.79 -7.45
N ASP A 41 -1.88 -66.49 -7.12
CA ASP A 41 -2.80 -65.85 -8.06
C ASP A 41 -2.43 -64.39 -8.35
N PHE A 42 -1.59 -63.78 -7.52
CA PHE A 42 -1.12 -62.40 -7.64
C PHE A 42 0.35 -62.30 -8.10
N HIS A 43 1.16 -63.32 -7.82
CA HIS A 43 2.61 -63.33 -8.01
C HIS A 43 3.06 -64.64 -8.66
N LYS A 44 3.74 -64.56 -9.81
CA LYS A 44 4.31 -65.76 -10.46
C LYS A 44 5.66 -66.12 -9.83
N ALA A 45 6.01 -67.41 -9.81
CA ALA A 45 7.36 -67.82 -9.44
C ALA A 45 8.41 -67.16 -10.38
N GLY A 46 9.50 -66.66 -9.80
CA GLY A 46 10.52 -65.86 -10.46
C GLY A 46 10.14 -64.40 -10.70
N SER A 47 8.90 -63.99 -10.39
CA SER A 47 8.54 -62.57 -10.45
C SER A 47 9.14 -61.80 -9.28
N ARG A 48 9.39 -60.50 -9.51
CA ARG A 48 9.98 -59.61 -8.52
C ARG A 48 9.09 -58.40 -8.28
N GLU A 49 8.92 -58.05 -7.02
CA GLU A 49 8.22 -56.83 -6.61
C GLU A 49 9.16 -55.90 -5.84
N ASP A 50 9.23 -54.64 -6.27
CA ASP A 50 10.06 -53.60 -5.65
C ASP A 50 9.26 -52.84 -4.59
N VAL A 51 9.81 -52.77 -3.38
CA VAL A 51 9.20 -52.10 -2.23
C VAL A 51 9.97 -50.83 -1.91
N ILE A 52 9.29 -49.69 -2.06
CA ILE A 52 9.90 -48.36 -1.90
C ILE A 52 9.49 -47.65 -0.60
N VAL A 53 8.54 -48.24 0.14
CA VAL A 53 8.06 -47.74 1.43
C VAL A 53 8.87 -48.34 2.58
N ASN A 54 8.90 -47.64 3.72
CA ASN A 54 9.65 -48.09 4.89
C ASN A 54 8.96 -49.23 5.65
N TYR A 55 7.65 -49.43 5.47
CA TYR A 55 6.90 -50.50 6.12
C TYR A 55 5.97 -51.13 5.09
N ILE A 56 5.99 -52.46 4.99
CA ILE A 56 5.06 -53.20 4.14
C ILE A 56 4.53 -54.44 4.87
N GLU A 57 3.21 -54.60 4.88
CA GLU A 57 2.54 -55.79 5.41
C GLU A 57 2.39 -56.86 4.32
N ILE A 58 2.52 -58.12 4.73
CA ILE A 58 2.44 -59.31 3.90
C ILE A 58 1.37 -60.25 4.48
N GLY A 59 0.39 -60.64 3.66
CA GLY A 59 -0.70 -61.52 4.10
C GLY A 59 -1.85 -61.60 3.10
N ARG A 60 -2.90 -62.34 3.46
CA ARG A 60 -4.06 -62.56 2.56
C ARG A 60 -4.99 -61.36 2.44
N ASP A 61 -4.95 -60.45 3.43
CA ASP A 61 -5.84 -59.29 3.44
C ASP A 61 -5.59 -58.40 2.22
N ALA A 62 -6.66 -57.88 1.63
CA ALA A 62 -6.56 -56.97 0.50
C ALA A 62 -5.86 -55.65 0.87
N SER A 63 -5.76 -55.32 2.16
CA SER A 63 -5.03 -54.16 2.67
C SER A 63 -3.51 -54.35 2.72
N CYS A 64 -3.00 -55.59 2.63
CA CYS A 64 -1.55 -55.84 2.67
C CYS A 64 -0.85 -55.32 1.40
N GLY A 65 0.36 -54.80 1.57
CA GLY A 65 1.15 -54.27 0.46
C GLY A 65 1.66 -55.38 -0.45
N ILE A 66 2.01 -56.53 0.13
CA ILE A 66 2.22 -57.80 -0.59
C ILE A 66 1.05 -58.72 -0.26
N ARG A 67 0.15 -58.90 -1.23
CA ARG A 67 -1.06 -59.70 -1.04
C ARG A 67 -0.81 -61.14 -1.44
N ILE A 68 -1.11 -62.07 -0.54
CA ILE A 68 -1.05 -63.51 -0.80
C ILE A 68 -2.42 -64.04 -1.16
N SER A 69 -2.50 -64.96 -2.12
CA SER A 69 -3.76 -65.60 -2.51
C SER A 69 -4.46 -66.30 -1.34
N ASP A 70 -5.79 -66.27 -1.38
CA ASP A 70 -6.65 -67.00 -0.45
C ASP A 70 -6.45 -68.53 -0.53
N LYS A 71 -5.80 -69.04 -1.59
CA LYS A 71 -5.44 -70.45 -1.77
C LYS A 71 -4.47 -71.00 -0.72
N TYR A 72 -3.81 -70.13 0.04
CA TYR A 72 -2.95 -70.49 1.16
C TYR A 72 -3.65 -70.20 2.50
N PRO A 73 -4.60 -71.02 2.96
CA PRO A 73 -5.39 -70.74 4.17
C PRO A 73 -4.54 -70.66 5.45
N THR A 74 -3.35 -71.27 5.44
CA THR A 74 -2.37 -71.22 6.53
C THR A 74 -1.73 -69.84 6.69
N VAL A 75 -1.81 -68.98 5.68
CA VAL A 75 -1.33 -67.59 5.73
C VAL A 75 -2.41 -66.71 6.35
N SER A 76 -2.03 -65.94 7.36
CA SER A 76 -2.95 -65.04 8.05
C SER A 76 -3.29 -63.83 7.17
N ARG A 77 -4.43 -63.19 7.47
CA ARG A 77 -4.83 -61.91 6.84
C ARG A 77 -3.69 -60.89 6.88
N LYS A 78 -3.09 -60.69 8.06
CA LYS A 78 -1.82 -60.00 8.25
C LYS A 78 -0.84 -60.99 8.89
N HIS A 79 0.13 -61.47 8.12
CA HIS A 79 0.96 -62.61 8.56
C HIS A 79 2.37 -62.18 8.98
N ALA A 80 2.99 -61.30 8.20
CA ALA A 80 4.29 -60.72 8.51
C ALA A 80 4.35 -59.28 8.00
N ALA A 81 5.38 -58.54 8.40
CA ALA A 81 5.71 -57.25 7.81
C ALA A 81 7.22 -57.09 7.68
N ILE A 82 7.66 -56.27 6.73
CA ILE A 82 9.06 -55.84 6.63
C ILE A 82 9.11 -54.34 6.95
N GLN A 83 9.93 -53.99 7.94
CA GLN A 83 10.16 -52.62 8.38
C GLN A 83 11.61 -52.25 8.13
N LYS A 84 11.83 -51.08 7.53
CA LYS A 84 13.14 -50.45 7.43
C LYS A 84 13.45 -49.71 8.73
N GLU A 85 14.57 -50.05 9.36
CA GLU A 85 15.11 -49.39 10.56
C GLU A 85 16.50 -48.85 10.20
N GLY A 86 16.60 -47.55 9.91
CA GLY A 86 17.85 -46.94 9.45
C GLY A 86 18.32 -47.50 8.09
N SER A 87 19.50 -48.10 8.08
CA SER A 87 20.09 -48.78 6.90
C SER A 87 19.71 -50.25 6.78
N GLN A 88 19.04 -50.82 7.79
CA GLN A 88 18.73 -52.24 7.88
C GLN A 88 17.24 -52.52 7.66
N TYR A 89 16.92 -53.77 7.36
CA TYR A 89 15.55 -54.26 7.20
C TYR A 89 15.25 -55.33 8.25
N VAL A 90 14.06 -55.28 8.82
CA VAL A 90 13.60 -56.15 9.90
C VAL A 90 12.33 -56.85 9.45
N LEU A 91 12.33 -58.17 9.45
CA LEU A 91 11.14 -59.01 9.33
C LEU A 91 10.43 -59.05 10.68
N ILE A 92 9.14 -58.74 10.70
CA ILE A 92 8.28 -58.72 11.89
C ILE A 92 7.22 -59.80 11.70
N HIS A 93 7.12 -60.72 12.65
CA HIS A 93 6.09 -61.75 12.69
C HIS A 93 4.80 -61.15 13.27
N LEU A 94 3.66 -61.28 12.55
CA LEU A 94 2.36 -60.72 12.96
C LEU A 94 1.27 -61.79 13.15
N SER A 95 1.46 -62.96 12.57
CA SER A 95 0.51 -64.07 12.62
C SER A 95 0.41 -64.65 14.04
N LYS A 96 -0.80 -65.05 14.42
CA LYS A 96 -1.04 -65.79 15.68
C LYS A 96 -1.27 -67.28 15.45
N SER A 97 -1.36 -67.72 14.20
CA SER A 97 -1.84 -69.06 13.84
C SER A 97 -0.70 -69.96 13.36
N ASN A 98 0.10 -69.48 12.40
CA ASN A 98 1.23 -70.21 11.84
C ASN A 98 2.49 -69.36 11.85
N PRO A 99 3.68 -69.97 12.02
CA PRO A 99 4.94 -69.23 12.13
C PRO A 99 5.37 -68.65 10.78
N THR A 100 6.12 -67.55 10.83
CA THR A 100 6.92 -67.09 9.69
C THR A 100 8.30 -67.71 9.80
N LEU A 101 8.78 -68.36 8.74
CA LEU A 101 10.11 -68.96 8.72
C LEU A 101 11.09 -68.10 7.92
N LEU A 102 12.30 -67.94 8.45
CA LEU A 102 13.43 -67.33 7.79
C LEU A 102 14.51 -68.40 7.60
N ASN A 103 14.88 -68.67 6.35
CA ASN A 103 15.82 -69.74 5.98
C ASN A 103 15.45 -71.10 6.63
N GLY A 104 14.15 -71.41 6.68
CA GLY A 104 13.61 -72.64 7.26
C GLY A 104 13.47 -72.66 8.79
N ARG A 105 13.81 -71.58 9.50
CA ARG A 105 13.71 -71.49 10.97
C ARG A 105 12.62 -70.49 11.38
N PRO A 106 11.77 -70.80 12.38
CA PRO A 106 10.71 -69.90 12.81
C PRO A 106 11.26 -68.62 13.45
N VAL A 107 10.67 -67.48 13.09
CA VAL A 107 10.95 -66.17 13.68
C VAL A 107 9.98 -65.92 14.82
N GLN A 108 10.48 -65.67 16.04
CA GLN A 108 9.61 -65.51 17.21
C GLN A 108 8.86 -64.17 17.24
N ASN A 109 9.55 -63.06 16.98
CA ASN A 109 8.95 -61.70 17.02
C ASN A 109 9.45 -60.83 15.87
N ARG A 110 10.77 -60.61 15.81
CA ARG A 110 11.43 -59.82 14.76
C ARG A 110 12.83 -60.36 14.47
N TRP A 111 13.31 -60.21 13.24
CA TRP A 111 14.65 -60.60 12.84
C TRP A 111 15.22 -59.70 11.74
N TYR A 112 16.52 -59.42 11.77
CA TYR A 112 17.18 -58.60 10.74
C TYR A 112 17.39 -59.41 9.46
N LEU A 113 16.93 -58.86 8.33
CA LEU A 113 17.06 -59.48 7.01
C LEU A 113 18.42 -59.17 6.39
N GLN A 114 19.04 -60.21 5.82
CA GLN A 114 20.22 -60.12 4.97
C GLN A 114 19.84 -60.38 3.51
N ASN A 115 20.60 -59.77 2.59
CA ASN A 115 20.40 -59.98 1.16
C ASN A 115 20.55 -61.48 0.81
N GLY A 116 19.52 -62.06 0.20
CA GLY A 116 19.45 -63.48 -0.15
C GLY A 116 18.63 -64.34 0.83
N ASP A 117 18.17 -63.78 1.96
CA ASP A 117 17.35 -64.53 2.91
C ASP A 117 16.02 -65.00 2.29
N THR A 118 15.64 -66.24 2.58
CA THR A 118 14.36 -66.82 2.17
C THR A 118 13.33 -66.67 3.29
N ILE A 119 12.24 -65.97 3.00
CA ILE A 119 11.08 -65.79 3.88
C ILE A 119 9.98 -66.77 3.43
N GLN A 120 9.43 -67.53 4.36
CA GLN A 120 8.31 -68.43 4.14
C GLN A 120 7.16 -68.12 5.11
N LEU A 121 5.95 -67.98 4.56
CA LEU A 121 4.75 -67.65 5.34
C LEU A 121 4.02 -68.94 5.67
N SER A 122 4.22 -69.53 6.86
CA SER A 122 3.81 -70.89 7.26
C SER A 122 4.56 -72.05 6.59
N LEU A 123 4.53 -73.24 7.19
CA LEU A 123 5.21 -74.44 6.68
C LEU A 123 4.76 -74.85 5.27
N GLU A 124 3.48 -74.69 4.95
CA GLU A 124 2.87 -75.02 3.65
C GLU A 124 2.64 -73.81 2.75
N GLY A 125 2.99 -72.61 3.21
CA GLY A 125 2.72 -71.39 2.46
C GLY A 125 3.87 -70.93 1.59
N PRO A 126 3.68 -69.78 0.90
CA PRO A 126 4.55 -69.34 -0.16
C PRO A 126 5.92 -68.88 0.36
N LYS A 127 6.92 -69.01 -0.52
CA LYS A 127 8.33 -68.64 -0.27
C LYS A 127 8.71 -67.45 -1.15
N MET A 128 9.52 -66.55 -0.59
CA MET A 128 10.08 -65.40 -1.30
C MET A 128 11.50 -65.10 -0.81
N THR A 129 12.36 -64.63 -1.69
CA THR A 129 13.72 -64.21 -1.37
C THR A 129 13.77 -62.70 -1.20
N PHE A 130 14.35 -62.25 -0.09
CA PHE A 130 14.63 -60.85 0.17
C PHE A 130 15.92 -60.41 -0.53
N LEU A 131 15.83 -59.40 -1.38
CA LEU A 131 16.95 -58.93 -2.20
C LEU A 131 17.18 -57.42 -2.08
N ILE A 132 18.45 -57.04 -2.00
CA ILE A 132 18.91 -55.66 -2.06
C ILE A 132 19.67 -55.48 -3.39
N PRO A 133 19.10 -54.76 -4.38
CA PRO A 133 19.77 -54.54 -5.66
C PRO A 133 21.10 -53.80 -5.51
N LYS A 134 22.07 -54.08 -6.39
CA LYS A 134 23.39 -53.39 -6.38
C LYS A 134 23.26 -51.87 -6.48
N ASN A 135 22.26 -51.37 -7.23
CA ASN A 135 21.81 -49.99 -7.21
C ASN A 135 20.40 -49.89 -6.63
N ASN A 136 20.33 -49.94 -5.30
CA ASN A 136 19.08 -49.91 -4.55
C ASN A 136 18.54 -48.49 -4.33
N LYS A 137 19.09 -47.45 -4.94
CA LYS A 137 18.52 -46.10 -4.85
C LYS A 137 17.22 -46.04 -5.63
N ALA A 138 16.16 -45.49 -5.04
CA ALA A 138 14.89 -45.31 -5.72
C ALA A 138 15.07 -44.50 -7.02
N ASN A 139 16.11 -43.65 -7.11
CA ASN A 139 16.46 -42.93 -8.32
C ASN A 139 16.78 -43.81 -9.56
N SER A 140 17.10 -45.09 -9.37
CA SER A 140 17.40 -46.05 -10.44
C SER A 140 16.14 -46.60 -11.15
N ILE A 141 14.96 -46.33 -10.60
CA ILE A 141 13.65 -46.69 -11.18
C ILE A 141 13.06 -45.45 -11.85
N SER A 142 12.34 -45.56 -12.98
CA SER A 142 11.72 -44.39 -13.62
C SER A 142 10.69 -43.69 -12.70
N LEU A 143 10.53 -42.37 -12.83
CA LEU A 143 9.60 -41.57 -12.02
C LEU A 143 8.16 -42.11 -12.13
N THR A 144 7.71 -42.45 -13.34
CA THR A 144 6.39 -43.05 -13.59
C THR A 144 6.19 -44.34 -12.81
N ARG A 145 7.21 -45.21 -12.77
CA ARG A 145 7.15 -46.46 -12.02
C ARG A 145 7.16 -46.19 -10.51
N ARG A 146 7.94 -45.22 -10.01
CA ARG A 146 7.90 -44.79 -8.60
C ARG A 146 6.54 -44.24 -8.18
N LEU A 147 5.91 -43.40 -9.00
CA LEU A 147 4.55 -42.90 -8.76
C LEU A 147 3.54 -44.03 -8.68
N SER A 148 3.63 -45.02 -9.56
CA SER A 148 2.75 -46.19 -9.55
C SER A 148 2.94 -47.07 -8.29
N LEU A 149 4.19 -47.28 -7.85
CA LEU A 149 4.51 -48.05 -6.64
C LEU A 149 4.06 -47.30 -5.39
N PHE A 150 4.28 -45.99 -5.32
CA PHE A 150 3.81 -45.14 -4.23
C PHE A 150 2.28 -45.15 -4.12
N GLY A 151 1.58 -45.02 -5.24
CA GLY A 151 0.12 -45.10 -5.28
C GLY A 151 -0.41 -46.45 -4.77
N LYS A 152 0.20 -47.56 -5.20
CA LYS A 152 -0.19 -48.92 -4.80
C LYS A 152 0.16 -49.26 -3.35
N GLN A 153 1.31 -48.81 -2.84
CA GLN A 153 1.85 -49.21 -1.54
C GLN A 153 1.48 -48.24 -0.41
N ALA A 154 1.42 -46.94 -0.66
CA ALA A 154 1.21 -45.92 0.38
C ALA A 154 -0.20 -45.28 0.37
N LEU A 155 -0.80 -45.09 -0.81
CA LEU A 155 -2.06 -44.34 -0.97
C LEU A 155 -3.32 -45.21 -1.07
N ARG A 156 -3.16 -46.53 -1.25
CA ARG A 156 -4.28 -47.48 -1.41
C ARG A 156 -5.38 -47.37 -0.35
N PRO A 157 -5.10 -47.21 0.96
CA PRO A 157 -6.16 -47.05 1.97
C PRO A 157 -6.82 -45.67 1.99
N TYR A 158 -6.30 -44.66 1.26
CA TYR A 158 -6.78 -43.27 1.27
C TYR A 158 -7.47 -42.84 -0.03
N LYS A 159 -7.74 -43.77 -0.95
CA LYS A 159 -8.27 -43.48 -2.29
C LYS A 159 -9.59 -42.69 -2.25
N THR A 160 -10.50 -43.02 -1.34
CA THR A 160 -11.79 -42.33 -1.17
C THR A 160 -11.62 -40.92 -0.59
N ALA A 161 -10.79 -40.77 0.43
CA ALA A 161 -10.49 -39.47 1.03
C ALA A 161 -9.83 -38.51 0.02
N LEU A 162 -8.91 -39.01 -0.80
CA LEU A 162 -8.29 -38.22 -1.87
C LEU A 162 -9.32 -37.77 -2.92
N ALA A 163 -10.26 -38.64 -3.32
CA ALA A 163 -11.32 -38.28 -4.25
C ALA A 163 -12.24 -37.16 -3.70
N VAL A 164 -12.63 -37.26 -2.43
CA VAL A 164 -13.43 -36.21 -1.76
C VAL A 164 -12.67 -34.89 -1.69
N MET A 165 -11.39 -34.92 -1.32
CA MET A 165 -10.55 -33.72 -1.26
C MET A 165 -10.35 -33.08 -2.65
N SER A 166 -10.23 -33.88 -3.71
CA SER A 166 -10.17 -33.36 -5.08
C SER A 166 -11.46 -32.66 -5.50
N VAL A 167 -12.63 -33.20 -5.12
CA VAL A 167 -13.92 -32.54 -5.38
C VAL A 167 -14.03 -31.23 -4.59
N LEU A 168 -13.64 -31.22 -3.31
CA LEU A 168 -13.63 -30.00 -2.50
C LEU A 168 -12.68 -28.94 -3.06
N LEU A 169 -11.48 -29.34 -3.51
CA LEU A 169 -10.53 -28.44 -4.17
C LEU A 169 -11.09 -27.84 -5.46
N LEU A 170 -11.79 -28.65 -6.27
CA LEU A 170 -12.45 -28.16 -7.47
C LEU A 170 -13.56 -27.17 -7.14
N LEU A 171 -14.37 -27.44 -6.11
CA LEU A 171 -15.41 -26.52 -5.66
C LEU A 171 -14.83 -25.19 -5.13
N THR A 172 -13.73 -25.23 -4.37
CA THR A 172 -13.08 -24.01 -3.86
C THR A 172 -12.45 -23.20 -4.99
N LEU A 173 -11.79 -23.85 -5.94
CA LEU A 173 -11.22 -23.19 -7.13
C LEU A 173 -12.31 -22.59 -8.03
N SER A 174 -13.43 -23.31 -8.23
CA SER A 174 -14.57 -22.81 -9.00
C SER A 174 -15.27 -21.63 -8.30
N GLY A 175 -15.47 -21.69 -6.97
CA GLY A 175 -16.05 -20.59 -6.20
C GLY A 175 -15.17 -19.34 -6.16
N GLY A 176 -13.85 -19.52 -5.95
CA GLY A 176 -12.88 -18.42 -6.02
C GLY A 176 -12.79 -17.80 -7.42
N GLY A 177 -12.80 -18.62 -8.47
CA GLY A 177 -12.84 -18.15 -9.85
C GLY A 177 -14.11 -17.37 -10.19
N TYR A 178 -15.28 -17.81 -9.70
CA TYR A 178 -16.55 -17.10 -9.87
C TYR A 178 -16.54 -15.72 -9.19
N TYR A 179 -16.00 -15.63 -7.97
CA TYR A 179 -15.89 -14.37 -7.24
C TYR A 179 -14.97 -13.37 -7.95
N ILE A 180 -13.79 -13.82 -8.40
CA ILE A 180 -12.84 -12.99 -9.17
C ILE A 180 -13.47 -12.52 -10.50
N TRP A 181 -14.21 -13.40 -11.17
CA TRP A 181 -14.92 -13.05 -12.40
C TRP A 181 -16.04 -12.02 -12.15
N GLN A 182 -16.79 -12.16 -11.07
CA GLN A 182 -17.83 -11.20 -10.67
C GLN A 182 -17.25 -9.82 -10.35
N ASP A 183 -16.11 -9.77 -9.65
CA ASP A 183 -15.41 -8.53 -9.33
C ASP A 183 -14.87 -7.85 -10.60
N SER A 184 -14.32 -8.65 -11.54
CA SER A 184 -13.88 -8.16 -12.84
C SER A 184 -15.01 -7.60 -13.71
N LEU A 185 -16.24 -8.11 -13.58
CA LEU A 185 -17.40 -7.54 -14.27
C LEU A 185 -17.81 -6.18 -13.71
N LYS A 186 -17.73 -5.98 -12.39
CA LYS A 186 -18.00 -4.68 -11.75
C LYS A 186 -16.97 -3.63 -12.15
N ASP A 187 -15.70 -4.02 -12.19
CA ASP A 187 -14.62 -3.13 -12.61
C ASP A 187 -14.79 -2.69 -14.08
N LYS A 188 -15.18 -3.60 -14.99
CA LYS A 188 -15.51 -3.23 -16.38
C LYS A 188 -16.70 -2.28 -16.49
N GLN A 189 -17.77 -2.50 -15.72
CA GLN A 189 -18.91 -1.59 -15.70
C GLN A 189 -18.52 -0.20 -15.16
N PHE A 190 -17.71 -0.15 -14.10
CA PHE A 190 -17.22 1.10 -13.54
C PHE A 190 -16.29 1.85 -14.50
N GLN A 191 -15.38 1.16 -15.19
CA GLN A 191 -14.52 1.76 -16.21
C GLN A 191 -15.34 2.32 -17.39
N GLN A 192 -16.43 1.65 -17.75
CA GLN A 192 -17.31 2.10 -18.82
C GLN A 192 -18.16 3.31 -18.39
N GLU A 193 -18.69 3.33 -17.16
CA GLU A 193 -19.36 4.50 -16.59
C GLU A 193 -18.41 5.69 -16.43
N LEU A 194 -17.16 5.45 -16.05
CA LEU A 194 -16.11 6.46 -15.96
C LEU A 194 -15.77 7.03 -17.35
N ALA A 195 -15.63 6.18 -18.37
CA ALA A 195 -15.40 6.61 -19.74
C ALA A 195 -16.57 7.44 -20.30
N ASP A 196 -17.81 7.03 -20.02
CA ASP A 196 -19.01 7.77 -20.42
C ASP A 196 -19.14 9.10 -19.66
N ALA A 197 -18.79 9.14 -18.37
CA ALA A 197 -18.76 10.37 -17.58
C ALA A 197 -17.70 11.35 -18.09
N VAL A 198 -16.49 10.87 -18.41
CA VAL A 198 -15.42 11.66 -19.02
C VAL A 198 -15.87 12.21 -20.38
N LYS A 199 -16.49 11.39 -21.23
CA LYS A 199 -17.01 11.82 -22.53
C LYS A 199 -18.07 12.91 -22.39
N ARG A 200 -19.02 12.78 -21.46
CA ARG A 200 -20.02 13.82 -21.17
C ARG A 200 -19.38 15.11 -20.65
N ALA A 201 -18.37 15.00 -19.80
CA ALA A 201 -17.63 16.15 -19.29
C ALA A 201 -16.90 16.89 -20.43
N THR A 202 -16.25 16.16 -21.35
CA THR A 202 -15.59 16.75 -22.52
C THR A 202 -16.59 17.40 -23.48
N GLU A 203 -17.75 16.78 -23.72
CA GLU A 203 -18.82 17.36 -24.54
C GLU A 203 -19.41 18.64 -23.92
N LEU A 204 -19.58 18.67 -22.59
CA LEU A 204 -20.00 19.87 -21.85
C LEU A 204 -18.95 20.97 -21.91
N GLU A 205 -17.67 20.64 -21.81
CA GLU A 205 -16.57 21.59 -21.94
C GLU A 205 -16.51 22.17 -23.36
N GLN A 206 -16.71 21.35 -24.40
CA GLN A 206 -16.78 21.82 -25.79
C GLN A 206 -17.99 22.73 -26.02
N LYS A 207 -19.17 22.39 -25.49
CA LYS A 207 -20.36 23.26 -25.55
C LYS A 207 -20.15 24.57 -24.82
N SER A 208 -19.57 24.53 -23.62
CA SER A 208 -19.21 25.71 -22.83
C SER A 208 -18.20 26.59 -23.59
N LYS A 209 -17.23 25.98 -24.25
CA LYS A 209 -16.25 26.69 -25.09
C LYS A 209 -16.90 27.34 -26.30
N GLN A 210 -17.77 26.63 -27.04
CA GLN A 210 -18.52 27.22 -28.15
C GLN A 210 -19.41 28.39 -27.69
N GLN A 211 -20.07 28.24 -26.53
CA GLN A 211 -20.89 29.30 -25.96
C GLN A 211 -20.02 30.49 -25.54
N SER A 212 -18.87 30.26 -24.93
CA SER A 212 -17.89 31.28 -24.57
C SER A 212 -17.32 31.99 -25.81
N ASP A 213 -17.00 31.25 -26.88
CA ASP A 213 -16.50 31.82 -28.15
C ASP A 213 -17.57 32.70 -28.81
N SER A 214 -18.83 32.26 -28.80
CA SER A 214 -19.96 33.06 -29.29
C SER A 214 -20.22 34.32 -28.46
N LEU A 215 -20.04 34.24 -27.14
CA LEU A 215 -20.18 35.37 -26.22
C LEU A 215 -19.02 36.36 -26.39
N MET A 216 -17.79 35.87 -26.61
CA MET A 216 -16.62 36.69 -26.89
C MET A 216 -16.72 37.41 -28.24
N ALA A 217 -17.28 36.76 -29.26
CA ALA A 217 -17.58 37.40 -30.54
C ALA A 217 -18.63 38.52 -30.36
N ALA A 218 -19.72 38.25 -29.62
CA ALA A 218 -20.75 39.25 -29.34
C ALA A 218 -20.22 40.44 -28.50
N LEU A 219 -19.36 40.17 -27.51
CA LEU A 219 -18.68 41.20 -26.72
C LEU A 219 -17.76 42.06 -27.61
N GLY A 220 -17.05 41.45 -28.56
CA GLY A 220 -16.23 42.15 -29.55
C GLY A 220 -17.03 43.11 -30.42
N TYR A 221 -18.20 42.69 -30.92
CA TYR A 221 -19.12 43.56 -31.67
C TYR A 221 -19.65 44.72 -30.81
N SER A 222 -20.04 44.46 -29.56
CA SER A 222 -20.52 45.51 -28.65
C SER A 222 -19.42 46.52 -28.27
N GLN A 223 -18.17 46.06 -28.13
CA GLN A 223 -17.01 46.92 -27.83
C GLN A 223 -16.69 47.88 -28.99
N GLN A 224 -16.83 47.42 -30.24
CA GLN A 224 -16.73 48.28 -31.41
C GLN A 224 -17.84 49.33 -31.45
N GLU A 225 -19.08 48.94 -31.18
CA GLU A 225 -20.22 49.85 -31.14
C GLU A 225 -20.08 50.91 -30.03
N ILE A 226 -19.62 50.50 -28.84
CA ILE A 226 -19.31 51.40 -27.72
C ILE A 226 -18.18 52.37 -28.10
N LYS A 227 -17.16 51.91 -28.84
CA LYS A 227 -16.04 52.76 -29.27
C LYS A 227 -16.49 53.81 -30.29
N ASP A 228 -17.36 53.44 -31.22
CA ASP A 228 -17.96 54.35 -32.19
C ASP A 228 -18.92 55.35 -31.53
N LEU A 229 -19.72 54.90 -30.57
CA LEU A 229 -20.57 55.79 -29.75
C LEU A 229 -19.73 56.75 -28.92
N ARG A 230 -18.62 56.29 -28.30
CA ARG A 230 -17.69 57.15 -27.55
C ARG A 230 -17.08 58.24 -28.45
N ASN A 231 -16.69 57.89 -29.66
CA ASN A 231 -16.13 58.84 -30.62
C ASN A 231 -17.16 59.87 -31.09
N LYS A 232 -18.45 59.49 -31.17
CA LYS A 232 -19.56 60.41 -31.45
C LYS A 232 -19.89 61.30 -30.25
N VAL A 233 -19.90 60.76 -29.03
CA VAL A 233 -20.18 61.49 -27.78
C VAL A 233 -19.05 62.48 -27.44
N ALA A 234 -17.79 62.16 -27.75
CA ALA A 234 -16.65 63.05 -27.54
C ALA A 234 -16.69 64.33 -28.38
N ARG A 235 -17.56 64.42 -29.39
CA ARG A 235 -17.73 65.59 -30.27
C ARG A 235 -18.87 66.53 -29.84
N ILE A 236 -19.54 66.26 -28.72
CA ILE A 236 -20.68 67.06 -28.24
C ILE A 236 -20.19 68.04 -27.14
N PRO A 237 -20.44 69.36 -27.24
CA PRO A 237 -20.04 70.32 -26.20
C PRO A 237 -20.84 70.11 -24.91
N LYS A 238 -20.15 70.06 -23.75
CA LYS A 238 -20.77 69.81 -22.45
C LYS A 238 -21.45 71.06 -21.89
N THR A 239 -22.73 70.94 -21.54
CA THR A 239 -23.47 71.86 -20.63
C THR A 239 -24.00 71.06 -19.44
N PRO A 240 -24.05 71.62 -18.22
CA PRO A 240 -24.37 70.86 -17.01
C PRO A 240 -25.86 70.90 -16.71
N SER A 241 -26.47 69.77 -16.34
CA SER A 241 -27.68 69.72 -15.49
C SER A 241 -27.98 68.32 -14.95
N THR A 242 -28.42 68.35 -13.70
CA THR A 242 -28.91 67.34 -12.75
C THR A 242 -30.16 66.57 -13.18
N VAL A 243 -30.35 65.33 -12.66
CA VAL A 243 -31.54 64.83 -11.92
C VAL A 243 -31.42 63.31 -11.67
N THR A 244 -31.75 62.89 -10.45
CA THR A 244 -31.77 61.53 -9.86
C THR A 244 -33.14 60.83 -10.02
N PRO A 245 -33.17 59.48 -9.94
CA PRO A 245 -34.27 58.80 -9.21
C PRO A 245 -33.78 57.69 -8.24
N PRO A 246 -34.53 57.36 -7.16
CA PRO A 246 -34.16 56.39 -6.11
C PRO A 246 -34.96 55.06 -6.21
N PRO A 247 -34.84 54.07 -5.28
CA PRO A 247 -33.98 52.91 -5.50
C PRO A 247 -34.72 51.55 -5.40
N ALA A 248 -34.22 50.54 -6.12
CA ALA A 248 -34.43 49.14 -5.78
C ALA A 248 -33.15 48.36 -6.11
N GLN A 249 -32.24 48.27 -5.13
CA GLN A 249 -31.02 47.47 -5.21
C GLN A 249 -31.24 46.10 -4.54
N PRO A 250 -31.08 44.98 -5.26
CA PRO A 250 -30.41 43.82 -4.69
C PRO A 250 -28.91 44.12 -4.64
N SER A 251 -28.29 43.97 -3.46
CA SER A 251 -26.88 44.28 -3.20
C SER A 251 -25.94 43.52 -4.14
N LYS A 252 -25.35 44.24 -5.10
CA LYS A 252 -24.36 43.80 -6.09
C LYS A 252 -22.93 44.30 -5.77
N THR A 253 -22.64 44.71 -4.55
CA THR A 253 -21.49 45.61 -4.30
C THR A 253 -20.18 44.94 -3.85
N ASN A 254 -20.16 43.76 -3.22
CA ASN A 254 -18.91 43.25 -2.63
C ASN A 254 -18.01 42.44 -3.58
N THR A 255 -18.59 41.70 -4.52
CA THR A 255 -17.82 40.76 -5.38
C THR A 255 -17.10 41.45 -6.53
N GLU A 256 -17.72 42.45 -7.18
CA GLU A 256 -17.11 43.19 -8.30
C GLU A 256 -15.97 44.10 -7.83
N GLU A 257 -16.14 44.74 -6.66
CA GLU A 257 -15.12 45.60 -6.05
C GLU A 257 -13.90 44.78 -5.55
N ALA A 258 -14.15 43.62 -4.94
CA ALA A 258 -13.08 42.69 -4.58
C ALA A 258 -12.32 42.23 -5.84
N GLN A 259 -13.01 41.83 -6.91
CA GLN A 259 -12.39 41.37 -8.15
C GLN A 259 -11.49 42.41 -8.83
N GLU A 260 -11.84 43.70 -8.73
CA GLU A 260 -11.01 44.77 -9.29
C GLU A 260 -9.75 45.03 -8.47
N LEU A 261 -9.85 44.97 -7.14
CA LEU A 261 -8.71 45.10 -6.23
C LEU A 261 -7.75 43.90 -6.30
N ILE A 262 -8.28 42.71 -6.56
CA ILE A 262 -7.52 41.47 -6.72
C ILE A 262 -6.52 41.56 -7.88
N LYS A 263 -6.82 42.30 -8.96
CA LYS A 263 -5.90 42.48 -10.11
C LYS A 263 -4.55 43.06 -9.69
N ASN A 264 -4.52 43.85 -8.60
CA ASN A 264 -3.31 44.53 -8.14
C ASN A 264 -2.38 43.61 -7.34
N VAL A 265 -2.90 42.51 -6.80
CA VAL A 265 -2.14 41.59 -5.93
C VAL A 265 -1.97 40.19 -6.51
N ILE A 266 -2.66 39.87 -7.60
CA ILE A 266 -2.69 38.53 -8.18
C ILE A 266 -1.31 38.02 -8.62
N ASN A 267 -0.45 38.91 -9.12
CA ASN A 267 0.90 38.58 -9.56
C ASN A 267 1.84 38.29 -8.38
N ASP A 268 1.46 38.71 -7.17
CA ASP A 268 2.19 38.44 -5.94
C ASP A 268 1.66 37.19 -5.22
N VAL A 269 0.67 36.48 -5.80
CA VAL A 269 0.29 35.12 -5.38
C VAL A 269 1.03 34.11 -6.24
N LEU A 270 1.93 33.39 -5.59
CA LEU A 270 3.03 32.65 -6.21
C LEU A 270 2.79 31.14 -6.12
N PHE A 271 3.22 30.42 -7.14
CA PHE A 271 3.26 28.96 -7.14
C PHE A 271 4.66 28.50 -6.74
N MET A 272 4.75 27.62 -5.75
CA MET A 272 6.00 27.04 -5.29
C MET A 272 6.04 25.55 -5.61
N LYS A 273 7.11 25.12 -6.28
CA LYS A 273 7.48 23.72 -6.43
C LYS A 273 8.59 23.38 -5.44
N THR A 274 8.38 22.35 -4.63
CA THR A 274 9.36 21.82 -3.69
C THR A 274 9.91 20.51 -4.26
N THR A 275 11.24 20.37 -4.26
CA THR A 275 11.91 19.12 -4.65
C THR A 275 12.88 18.71 -3.56
N MET A 276 12.75 17.48 -3.07
CA MET A 276 13.64 16.89 -2.08
C MET A 276 14.46 15.79 -2.73
N SER A 277 15.78 15.85 -2.60
CA SER A 277 16.67 14.90 -3.24
C SER A 277 17.80 14.47 -2.33
N LEU A 278 18.23 13.23 -2.45
CA LEU A 278 19.42 12.70 -1.79
C LEU A 278 20.62 12.78 -2.72
N LYS A 279 21.72 13.38 -2.26
CA LYS A 279 22.99 13.34 -2.98
C LYS A 279 23.79 12.09 -2.57
N THR A 280 24.06 11.21 -3.52
CA THR A 280 24.88 10.00 -3.34
C THR A 280 26.08 10.05 -4.28
N GLY A 281 27.22 10.57 -3.81
CA GLY A 281 28.40 10.79 -4.65
C GLY A 281 28.10 11.82 -5.76
N THR A 282 28.20 11.42 -7.03
CA THR A 282 27.86 12.25 -8.20
C THR A 282 26.38 12.21 -8.58
N ASN A 283 25.61 11.27 -8.02
CA ASN A 283 24.21 11.06 -8.39
C ASN A 283 23.28 11.82 -7.45
N THR A 284 22.20 12.36 -7.99
CA THR A 284 21.10 12.97 -7.23
C THR A 284 19.86 12.13 -7.44
N ILE A 285 19.27 11.62 -6.36
CA ILE A 285 18.05 10.83 -6.39
C ILE A 285 16.93 11.70 -5.84
N GLU A 286 15.92 12.02 -6.66
CA GLU A 286 14.72 12.70 -6.19
C GLU A 286 13.94 11.73 -5.28
N LEU A 287 13.69 12.16 -4.04
CA LEU A 287 12.93 11.40 -3.06
C LEU A 287 11.44 11.72 -3.20
N MET A 288 11.13 13.00 -3.34
CA MET A 288 9.77 13.50 -3.51
C MET A 288 9.77 14.90 -4.11
N SER A 289 8.66 15.23 -4.75
CA SER A 289 8.33 16.60 -5.12
C SER A 289 6.89 16.92 -4.74
N GLY A 290 6.65 18.20 -4.48
CA GLY A 290 5.35 18.71 -4.08
C GLY A 290 5.17 20.14 -4.59
N SER A 291 3.97 20.67 -4.38
CA SER A 291 3.67 22.05 -4.71
C SER A 291 2.78 22.69 -3.67
N CYS A 292 3.03 23.97 -3.42
CA CYS A 292 2.25 24.80 -2.52
C CYS A 292 2.03 26.19 -3.11
N THR A 293 1.24 26.99 -2.41
CA THR A 293 1.09 28.40 -2.69
C THR A 293 1.97 29.20 -1.73
N CYS A 294 2.49 30.33 -2.20
CA CYS A 294 3.13 31.33 -1.37
C CYS A 294 2.74 32.72 -1.87
N PHE A 295 3.10 33.79 -1.15
CA PHE A 295 2.77 35.14 -1.60
C PHE A 295 3.83 36.16 -1.21
N LEU A 296 4.06 37.13 -2.09
CA LEU A 296 5.06 38.16 -1.93
C LEU A 296 4.44 39.40 -1.26
N THR A 297 4.91 39.69 -0.05
CA THR A 297 4.46 40.83 0.74
C THR A 297 5.17 42.12 0.34
N ASN A 298 4.59 43.26 0.73
CA ASN A 298 5.26 44.57 0.66
C ASN A 298 6.42 44.73 1.67
N GLU A 299 6.64 43.74 2.54
CA GLU A 299 7.72 43.70 3.54
C GLU A 299 8.91 42.85 3.08
N ASN A 300 9.13 42.68 1.77
CA ASN A 300 10.28 41.93 1.23
C ASN A 300 10.35 40.46 1.66
N LYS A 301 9.18 39.85 1.92
CA LYS A 301 9.05 38.46 2.35
C LYS A 301 8.15 37.68 1.40
N ILE A 302 8.60 36.51 0.97
CA ILE A 302 7.72 35.49 0.36
C ILE A 302 7.24 34.58 1.49
N VAL A 303 5.95 34.64 1.79
CA VAL A 303 5.31 33.94 2.91
C VAL A 303 4.60 32.67 2.42
N THR A 304 4.65 31.61 3.21
CA THR A 304 3.97 30.33 2.97
C THR A 304 3.69 29.60 4.28
N ALA A 305 3.02 28.44 4.21
CA ALA A 305 2.84 27.56 5.35
C ALA A 305 4.14 26.81 5.64
N LYS A 306 4.45 26.57 6.90
CA LYS A 306 5.70 25.90 7.29
C LYS A 306 5.75 24.47 6.77
N HIS A 307 4.62 23.77 6.77
CA HIS A 307 4.53 22.39 6.24
C HIS A 307 4.83 22.27 4.74
N CYS A 308 4.80 23.38 4.00
CA CYS A 308 5.20 23.40 2.59
C CYS A 308 6.70 23.45 2.36
N VAL A 309 7.47 23.85 3.38
CA VAL A 309 8.92 24.11 3.30
C VAL A 309 9.73 23.37 4.37
N THR A 310 9.10 22.44 5.08
CA THR A 310 9.79 21.62 6.10
C THR A 310 9.27 20.18 6.06
N PRO A 311 10.16 19.17 5.93
CA PRO A 311 9.78 17.75 6.06
C PRO A 311 9.62 17.32 7.53
N THR A 312 9.77 18.27 8.47
CA THR A 312 9.61 18.08 9.92
C THR A 312 8.20 18.36 10.41
N TYR A 313 7.34 18.80 9.50
CA TYR A 313 5.92 18.94 9.76
C TYR A 313 5.24 17.57 9.76
N LEU A 314 5.29 16.91 10.90
CA LEU A 314 4.41 15.81 11.22
C LEU A 314 3.05 16.43 11.54
N LEU A 315 2.05 16.21 10.66
CA LEU A 315 0.64 16.38 11.03
C LEU A 315 0.36 15.38 12.16
N VAL A 316 0.64 15.80 13.39
CA VAL A 316 0.00 15.24 14.57
C VAL A 316 -1.41 15.79 14.50
N ASP A 317 -2.39 14.94 14.18
CA ASP A 317 -3.78 15.34 14.34
C ASP A 317 -3.91 15.84 15.79
N PHE A 318 -4.50 17.02 16.00
CA PHE A 318 -4.58 17.65 17.33
C PHE A 318 -5.33 16.76 18.34
N ASP A 319 -6.00 15.70 17.85
CA ASP A 319 -6.73 14.71 18.64
C ASP A 319 -6.06 13.30 18.67
N ASP A 320 -5.03 12.99 17.85
CA ASP A 320 -4.49 11.61 17.75
C ASP A 320 -3.01 11.52 17.30
N ILE A 321 -2.11 11.27 18.26
CA ILE A 321 -0.69 10.94 17.99
C ILE A 321 -0.54 9.57 17.29
N GLU A 322 -1.59 8.73 17.29
CA GLU A 322 -1.57 7.38 16.70
C GLU A 322 -1.63 7.34 15.16
N HIS A 323 -1.88 8.48 14.51
CA HIS A 323 -1.99 8.57 13.04
C HIS A 323 -0.99 9.56 12.45
N ILE A 324 0.26 9.12 12.29
CA ILE A 324 1.24 9.80 11.45
C ILE A 324 0.75 9.71 9.98
N PHE A 325 0.23 10.83 9.44
CA PHE A 325 -0.24 10.95 8.06
C PHE A 325 0.87 11.09 7.01
N LEU A 326 2.11 10.74 7.36
CA LEU A 326 3.21 10.85 6.42
C LEU A 326 3.27 9.65 5.47
N ASN A 327 3.56 9.92 4.21
CA ASN A 327 3.97 8.87 3.28
C ASN A 327 5.41 8.41 3.58
N LYS A 328 5.80 7.26 3.01
CA LYS A 328 7.10 6.64 3.28
C LYS A 328 8.27 7.54 2.86
N GLU A 329 8.09 8.38 1.85
CA GLU A 329 9.08 9.35 1.35
C GLU A 329 9.29 10.51 2.32
N GLU A 330 8.23 11.05 2.93
CA GLU A 330 8.26 12.11 3.93
C GLU A 330 8.96 11.65 5.22
N ILE A 331 8.66 10.42 5.68
CA ILE A 331 9.34 9.84 6.84
C ILE A 331 10.83 9.67 6.54
N LEU A 332 11.17 9.18 5.33
CA LEU A 332 12.57 9.06 4.93
C LEU A 332 13.27 10.43 4.88
N ALA A 333 12.63 11.46 4.32
CA ALA A 333 13.18 12.81 4.29
C ALA A 333 13.39 13.38 5.70
N ASN A 334 12.44 13.17 6.61
CA ASN A 334 12.55 13.56 8.02
C ASN A 334 13.76 12.88 8.70
N ILE A 335 13.92 11.57 8.54
CA ILE A 335 15.04 10.85 9.16
C ILE A 335 16.38 11.26 8.53
N LEU A 336 16.44 11.47 7.22
CA LEU A 336 17.65 11.96 6.56
C LEU A 336 18.06 13.34 7.08
N LEU A 337 17.08 14.20 7.36
CA LEU A 337 17.30 15.49 8.00
C LEU A 337 17.75 15.33 9.47
N TYR A 338 17.13 14.41 10.22
CA TYR A 338 17.54 14.05 11.59
C TYR A 338 18.99 13.60 11.67
N GLU A 339 19.40 12.71 10.76
CA GLU A 339 20.76 12.16 10.69
C GLU A 339 21.78 13.14 10.09
N LYS A 340 21.34 14.34 9.68
CA LYS A 340 22.18 15.34 8.99
C LYS A 340 22.89 14.77 7.76
N LYS A 341 22.23 13.85 7.05
CA LYS A 341 22.71 13.33 5.76
C LYS A 341 22.48 14.38 4.68
N ALA A 342 23.12 14.20 3.51
CA ALA A 342 23.10 15.16 2.40
C ALA A 342 21.73 15.21 1.68
N LEU A 343 20.70 15.66 2.40
CA LEU A 343 19.39 16.00 1.87
C LEU A 343 19.45 17.40 1.26
N ASP A 344 19.12 17.50 -0.02
CA ASP A 344 19.06 18.73 -0.79
C ASP A 344 17.58 19.05 -1.04
N ILE A 345 17.07 20.09 -0.39
CA ILE A 345 15.70 20.58 -0.60
C ILE A 345 15.76 21.91 -1.32
N ARG A 346 15.07 21.99 -2.45
CA ARG A 346 15.02 23.18 -3.30
C ARG A 346 13.58 23.64 -3.48
N TYR A 347 13.41 24.95 -3.47
CA TYR A 347 12.15 25.64 -3.71
C TYR A 347 12.27 26.47 -4.97
N GLU A 348 11.46 26.16 -5.98
CA GLU A 348 11.34 26.95 -7.21
C GLU A 348 10.00 27.66 -7.19
N ILE A 349 10.02 29.00 -7.18
CA ILE A 349 8.84 29.83 -6.99
C ILE A 349 8.59 30.64 -8.26
N PHE A 350 7.34 30.68 -8.71
CA PHE A 350 6.92 31.28 -9.98
C PHE A 350 5.76 32.24 -9.74
N SER A 351 5.82 33.44 -10.35
CA SER A 351 4.72 34.40 -10.34
C SER A 351 3.98 34.45 -11.68
N PRO A 352 2.67 34.78 -11.70
CA PRO A 352 1.89 34.97 -12.93
C PRO A 352 2.51 35.91 -13.98
N ASP A 353 3.25 36.94 -13.53
CA ASP A 353 3.95 37.91 -14.38
C ASP A 353 5.37 37.46 -14.81
N GLY A 354 5.78 36.24 -14.46
CA GLY A 354 6.98 35.58 -14.95
C GLY A 354 8.23 35.72 -14.08
N LYS A 355 8.14 36.35 -12.91
CA LYS A 355 9.23 36.37 -11.90
C LYS A 355 9.49 34.95 -11.38
N ARG A 356 10.75 34.71 -11.03
CA ARG A 356 11.22 33.43 -10.52
C ARG A 356 12.14 33.62 -9.33
N PHE A 357 12.01 32.75 -8.33
CA PHE A 357 12.90 32.69 -7.18
C PHE A 357 13.34 31.25 -6.95
N THR A 358 14.56 31.09 -6.46
CA THR A 358 15.08 29.78 -6.08
C THR A 358 15.67 29.88 -4.69
N PHE A 359 15.27 28.97 -3.82
CA PHE A 359 15.76 28.87 -2.44
C PHE A 359 16.14 27.44 -2.10
N THR A 360 16.89 27.31 -1.02
CA THR A 360 17.23 26.04 -0.37
C THR A 360 16.60 25.98 1.02
N TYR A 361 16.64 24.81 1.65
CA TYR A 361 16.20 24.64 3.03
C TYR A 361 16.82 25.66 4.01
N ASN A 362 18.08 26.03 3.81
CA ASN A 362 18.80 26.93 4.71
C ASN A 362 18.31 28.39 4.64
N ASP A 363 17.58 28.73 3.58
CA ASP A 363 17.04 30.08 3.37
C ASP A 363 15.69 30.28 4.08
N VAL A 364 15.06 29.20 4.55
CA VAL A 364 13.76 29.23 5.24
C VAL A 364 13.90 29.92 6.61
N LYS A 365 13.00 30.87 6.88
CA LYS A 365 12.78 31.50 8.19
C LYS A 365 11.36 31.16 8.67
N GLY A 366 11.13 30.93 9.96
CA GLY A 366 9.81 30.53 10.42
C GLY A 366 9.74 30.14 11.89
N THR A 367 8.54 29.72 12.32
CA THR A 367 8.30 29.13 13.65
C THR A 367 9.17 27.91 13.87
N GLY A 368 9.53 27.62 15.12
CA GLY A 368 10.13 26.33 15.49
C GLY A 368 11.50 26.01 14.88
N ASN A 369 12.45 26.95 14.85
CA ASN A 369 13.89 26.60 14.70
C ASN A 369 14.39 25.66 15.82
N LYS A 370 13.56 25.41 16.84
CA LYS A 370 13.72 24.33 17.82
C LYS A 370 12.92 23.13 17.35
N GLN A 371 13.55 22.28 16.55
CA GLN A 371 13.02 20.95 16.25
C GLN A 371 13.18 20.08 17.50
N GLU A 372 12.10 19.52 18.00
CA GLU A 372 12.18 18.54 19.06
C GLU A 372 12.53 17.18 18.46
N LYS A 373 13.47 16.50 19.10
CA LYS A 373 13.81 15.14 18.77
C LYS A 373 12.90 14.24 19.57
N ILE A 374 11.95 13.62 18.87
CA ILE A 374 11.11 12.59 19.48
C ILE A 374 11.55 11.22 19.01
N ILE A 375 11.36 10.26 19.91
CA ILE A 375 11.57 8.85 19.64
C ILE A 375 10.19 8.23 19.61
N VAL A 376 9.68 7.95 18.42
CA VAL A 376 8.36 7.34 18.28
C VAL A 376 8.49 5.84 18.50
N ASP A 377 7.74 5.35 19.50
CA ASP A 377 7.52 3.92 19.70
C ASP A 377 6.50 3.43 18.68
N ILE A 378 7.00 2.69 17.71
CA ILE A 378 6.19 2.20 16.60
C ILE A 378 5.85 0.71 16.73
N SER A 379 5.95 0.17 17.95
CA SER A 379 5.96 -1.28 18.20
C SER A 379 4.69 -2.05 17.84
N LYS A 380 3.60 -1.41 17.34
CA LYS A 380 2.43 -2.10 16.77
C LYS A 380 1.72 -1.25 15.69
N PRO A 381 1.76 -1.62 14.39
CA PRO A 381 0.87 -1.02 13.41
C PRO A 381 -0.60 -1.27 13.77
N SER A 382 -1.40 -0.20 13.83
CA SER A 382 -2.85 -0.31 14.01
C SER A 382 -3.57 -0.70 12.72
N ASP A 383 -2.92 -0.52 11.55
CA ASP A 383 -3.47 -0.86 10.24
C ASP A 383 -2.42 -1.38 9.22
N SER A 384 -2.91 -1.86 8.07
CA SER A 384 -2.08 -2.41 6.99
C SER A 384 -1.19 -1.37 6.28
N ARG A 385 -1.54 -0.08 6.34
CA ARG A 385 -0.74 1.01 5.74
C ARG A 385 0.48 1.30 6.61
N GLN A 386 0.28 1.40 7.92
CA GLN A 386 1.36 1.53 8.90
C GLN A 386 2.32 0.35 8.81
N GLN A 387 1.80 -0.88 8.65
CA GLN A 387 2.65 -2.07 8.48
C GLN A 387 3.57 -1.98 7.24
N GLN A 388 3.08 -1.48 6.11
CA GLN A 388 3.90 -1.29 4.90
C GLN A 388 4.99 -0.23 5.10
N ILE A 389 4.68 0.86 5.80
CA ILE A 389 5.64 1.89 6.17
C ILE A 389 6.72 1.29 7.09
N TYR A 390 6.33 0.47 8.07
CA TYR A 390 7.29 -0.18 8.97
C TYR A 390 8.20 -1.18 8.26
N GLU A 391 7.66 -2.03 7.40
CA GLU A 391 8.48 -2.96 6.62
C GLU A 391 9.47 -2.22 5.71
N PHE A 392 9.05 -1.10 5.12
CA PHE A 392 9.91 -0.25 4.31
C PHE A 392 11.05 0.37 5.14
N LEU A 393 10.72 0.97 6.29
CA LEU A 393 11.71 1.63 7.14
C LEU A 393 12.66 0.62 7.78
N ALA A 394 12.15 -0.49 8.31
CA ALA A 394 12.97 -1.55 8.88
C ALA A 394 13.97 -2.10 7.86
N LYS A 395 13.55 -2.25 6.59
CA LYS A 395 14.46 -2.63 5.50
C LYS A 395 15.55 -1.59 5.23
N ILE A 396 15.24 -0.30 5.31
CA ILE A 396 16.23 0.78 5.13
C ILE A 396 17.26 0.78 6.26
N PHE A 397 16.81 0.61 7.51
CA PHE A 397 17.68 0.66 8.70
C PHE A 397 18.30 -0.70 9.05
N GLY A 398 18.02 -1.75 8.29
CA GLY A 398 18.48 -3.11 8.60
C GLY A 398 17.91 -3.65 9.91
N ALA A 399 16.77 -3.12 10.36
CA ALA A 399 16.08 -3.52 11.57
C ALA A 399 15.03 -4.60 11.30
N ASN A 400 14.63 -5.33 12.33
CA ASN A 400 13.50 -6.25 12.25
C ASN A 400 12.21 -5.46 12.51
N PRO A 401 11.24 -5.43 11.58
CA PRO A 401 9.99 -4.67 11.74
C PRO A 401 9.11 -5.16 12.91
N ASN A 402 9.37 -6.37 13.42
CA ASN A 402 8.68 -6.93 14.59
C ASN A 402 9.49 -6.81 15.89
N ASP A 403 10.61 -6.09 15.88
CA ASP A 403 11.40 -5.85 17.09
C ASP A 403 10.75 -4.73 17.92
N PRO A 404 10.24 -5.02 19.14
CA PRO A 404 9.60 -4.02 20.00
C PRO A 404 10.59 -2.94 20.50
N SER A 405 11.89 -3.13 20.29
CA SER A 405 12.92 -2.14 20.58
C SER A 405 13.22 -1.20 19.41
N PHE A 406 12.66 -1.44 18.22
CA PHE A 406 12.86 -0.54 17.07
C PHE A 406 12.15 0.79 17.32
N LYS A 407 12.93 1.86 17.41
CA LYS A 407 12.44 3.22 17.61
C LYS A 407 12.82 4.09 16.43
N LEU A 408 11.91 4.98 16.01
CA LEU A 408 12.19 5.95 14.95
C LEU A 408 12.54 7.31 15.54
N PRO A 409 13.74 7.85 15.23
CA PRO A 409 14.04 9.23 15.54
C PRO A 409 13.35 10.12 14.50
N LEU A 410 12.41 10.94 14.95
CA LEU A 410 11.76 11.94 14.11
C LEU A 410 12.04 13.33 14.66
N LEU A 411 12.18 14.27 13.74
CA LEU A 411 12.14 15.70 14.04
C LEU A 411 10.69 16.14 13.96
N VAL A 412 10.17 16.68 15.06
CA VAL A 412 8.85 17.32 15.10
C VAL A 412 9.04 18.81 15.32
N ASP A 413 8.32 19.58 14.53
CA ASP A 413 8.22 21.01 14.73
C ASP A 413 7.30 21.34 15.91
N ASP A 414 7.74 22.25 16.76
CA ASP A 414 6.86 22.89 17.74
C ASP A 414 5.83 23.75 17.00
N MET A 415 4.58 23.34 17.12
CA MET A 415 3.43 23.93 16.44
C MET A 415 2.78 25.06 17.23
N ASN A 416 3.21 25.30 18.48
CA ASN A 416 2.63 26.34 19.35
C ASN A 416 2.80 27.75 18.78
N ASP A 417 3.83 27.97 17.96
CA ASP A 417 4.11 29.28 17.35
C ASP A 417 3.36 29.48 16.01
N GLY A 418 2.65 28.44 15.52
CA GLY A 418 1.82 28.42 14.32
C GLY A 418 2.46 27.89 13.04
N ASP A 419 1.65 27.71 11.98
CA ASP A 419 2.07 27.13 10.69
C ASP A 419 2.40 28.23 9.68
N TRP A 420 3.58 28.86 9.81
CA TRP A 420 4.07 29.87 8.87
C TRP A 420 5.58 29.82 8.69
N ALA A 421 6.02 30.17 7.48
CA ALA A 421 7.41 30.35 7.13
C ALA A 421 7.55 31.45 6.06
N TYR A 422 8.75 32.00 5.90
CA TYR A 422 9.05 32.96 4.84
C TYR A 422 10.48 32.83 4.32
N PHE A 423 10.68 33.40 3.13
CA PHE A 423 11.98 33.68 2.54
C PHE A 423 12.18 35.20 2.44
N GLU A 424 13.40 35.67 2.73
CA GLU A 424 13.78 37.06 2.51
C GLU A 424 14.12 37.29 1.04
N VAL A 425 13.63 38.39 0.46
CA VAL A 425 13.89 38.77 -0.93
C VAL A 425 14.24 40.25 -1.04
N ASN A 426 14.96 40.63 -2.09
CA ASN A 426 15.34 42.03 -2.34
C ASN A 426 14.28 42.81 -3.14
N GLN A 427 13.04 42.34 -3.17
CA GLN A 427 11.95 42.98 -3.90
C GLN A 427 10.65 42.91 -3.12
N SER A 428 9.89 44.01 -3.14
CA SER A 428 8.58 44.09 -2.50
C SER A 428 7.47 43.70 -3.48
N GLY A 429 6.43 43.05 -2.97
CA GLY A 429 5.16 42.87 -3.65
C GLY A 429 4.14 43.93 -3.24
N ASN A 430 2.92 43.79 -3.72
CA ASN A 430 1.79 44.68 -3.41
C ASN A 430 0.88 44.14 -2.30
N ILE A 431 1.11 42.92 -1.81
CA ILE A 431 0.29 42.33 -0.75
C ILE A 431 0.68 42.97 0.60
N GLU A 432 -0.24 43.78 1.13
CA GLU A 432 -0.13 44.34 2.48
C GLU A 432 -0.77 43.39 3.50
N ILE A 433 0.00 43.01 4.53
CA ILE A 433 -0.51 42.21 5.66
C ILE A 433 -1.07 43.11 6.78
N ASP A 434 -2.22 42.74 7.34
CA ASP A 434 -2.81 43.42 8.49
C ASP A 434 -2.84 42.51 9.72
N ARG A 435 -1.80 42.66 10.55
CA ARG A 435 -1.59 41.85 11.76
C ARG A 435 -2.65 42.11 12.82
N GLU A 436 -3.13 43.34 12.98
CA GLU A 436 -4.15 43.63 14.00
C GLU A 436 -5.52 43.11 13.57
N LEU A 437 -5.87 43.27 12.29
CA LEU A 437 -7.10 42.73 11.74
C LEU A 437 -7.11 41.20 11.81
N SER A 438 -5.97 40.54 11.57
CA SER A 438 -5.89 39.08 11.64
C SER A 438 -6.27 38.49 12.99
N LYS A 439 -6.10 39.24 14.09
CA LYS A 439 -6.46 38.81 15.45
C LYS A 439 -7.90 39.15 15.84
N SER A 440 -8.59 39.98 15.06
CA SER A 440 -9.83 40.66 15.47
C SER A 440 -10.96 40.59 14.44
N LEU A 441 -10.85 39.66 13.47
CA LEU A 441 -11.90 39.38 12.49
C LEU A 441 -13.22 39.14 13.22
N LYS A 442 -14.31 39.74 12.73
CA LYS A 442 -15.64 39.52 13.32
C LYS A 442 -16.28 38.25 12.80
N TYR A 443 -17.20 37.68 13.55
CA TYR A 443 -18.07 36.61 13.05
C TYR A 443 -18.69 37.01 11.71
N MET A 444 -18.75 36.07 10.76
CA MET A 444 -19.26 36.31 9.40
C MET A 444 -18.48 37.32 8.54
N THR A 445 -17.20 37.57 8.84
CA THR A 445 -16.34 38.39 7.98
C THR A 445 -16.05 37.63 6.67
N PRO A 446 -16.32 38.22 5.49
CA PRO A 446 -15.95 37.63 4.21
C PRO A 446 -14.43 37.50 4.05
N LEU A 447 -13.99 36.33 3.63
CA LEU A 447 -12.59 35.99 3.40
C LEU A 447 -12.43 35.50 1.95
N TYR A 448 -11.34 35.92 1.31
CA TYR A 448 -11.02 35.57 -0.07
C TYR A 448 -9.73 34.76 -0.10
N VAL A 449 -9.83 33.53 -0.57
CA VAL A 449 -8.74 32.56 -0.58
C VAL A 449 -8.14 32.54 -1.98
N PHE A 450 -6.82 32.64 -2.08
CA PHE A 450 -6.11 32.49 -3.36
C PHE A 450 -5.03 31.43 -3.29
N GLY A 451 -4.90 30.63 -4.34
CA GLY A 451 -3.80 29.69 -4.46
C GLY A 451 -3.86 28.80 -5.69
N TYR A 452 -3.10 27.72 -5.66
CA TYR A 452 -2.94 26.78 -6.77
C TYR A 452 -3.33 25.35 -6.31
N PRO A 453 -4.64 25.10 -6.07
CA PRO A 453 -5.10 23.81 -5.57
C PRO A 453 -4.74 22.72 -6.58
N ALA A 454 -4.10 21.65 -6.12
CA ALA A 454 -3.56 20.55 -6.93
C ALA A 454 -2.68 21.00 -8.11
N GLY A 455 -2.08 22.20 -8.03
CA GLY A 455 -1.33 22.81 -9.13
C GLY A 455 -2.21 23.33 -10.28
N TYR A 456 -3.54 23.31 -10.15
CA TYR A 456 -4.41 23.97 -11.12
C TYR A 456 -4.15 25.48 -11.15
N GLY A 457 -4.23 26.05 -12.34
CA GLY A 457 -3.81 27.43 -12.59
C GLY A 457 -2.30 27.59 -12.71
N ALA A 458 -1.47 26.58 -12.37
CA ALA A 458 -0.01 26.61 -12.46
C ALA A 458 0.55 26.13 -13.82
N ASN A 459 -0.11 26.44 -14.93
CA ASN A 459 0.38 26.03 -16.25
C ASN A 459 1.45 27.01 -16.77
N ILE A 460 2.69 26.79 -16.34
CA ILE A 460 3.87 27.64 -16.62
C ILE A 460 4.13 27.81 -18.14
N SER A 461 3.58 26.93 -18.99
CA SER A 461 3.76 26.94 -20.45
C SER A 461 2.64 27.61 -21.25
N LYS A 462 1.55 28.06 -20.61
CA LYS A 462 0.37 28.66 -21.28
C LYS A 462 0.01 30.00 -20.66
N SER A 463 -0.77 30.81 -21.37
CA SER A 463 -1.32 32.10 -20.92
C SER A 463 -2.28 32.02 -19.71
N SER A 464 -2.48 30.82 -19.15
CA SER A 464 -3.39 30.52 -18.05
C SER A 464 -2.68 30.39 -16.70
N PHE A 465 -1.46 30.94 -16.54
CA PHE A 465 -0.75 30.92 -15.26
C PHE A 465 -1.32 31.96 -14.29
N LYS A 466 -2.34 31.59 -13.51
CA LYS A 466 -3.05 32.45 -12.57
C LYS A 466 -3.58 31.63 -11.38
N PRO A 467 -3.56 32.18 -10.15
CA PRO A 467 -4.11 31.49 -8.99
C PRO A 467 -5.63 31.38 -9.10
N ILE A 468 -6.17 30.35 -8.48
CA ILE A 468 -7.60 30.08 -8.35
C ILE A 468 -8.13 30.86 -7.14
N TYR A 469 -9.32 31.42 -7.34
CA TYR A 469 -10.10 32.15 -6.34
C TYR A 469 -11.04 31.20 -5.60
N GLY A 470 -11.16 31.40 -4.30
CA GLY A 470 -12.19 30.80 -3.45
C GLY A 470 -12.73 31.80 -2.43
N GLU A 471 -13.90 31.48 -1.88
CA GLU A 471 -14.55 32.26 -0.83
C GLU A 471 -14.62 31.44 0.47
N ALA A 472 -14.44 32.15 1.58
CA ALA A 472 -14.60 31.64 2.91
C ALA A 472 -15.24 32.72 3.80
N VAL A 473 -15.69 32.32 4.98
CA VAL A 473 -16.27 33.24 5.96
C VAL A 473 -15.80 32.85 7.36
N SER A 474 -15.40 33.82 8.18
CA SER A 474 -15.02 33.54 9.57
C SER A 474 -16.21 33.02 10.37
N THR A 475 -15.93 32.05 11.24
CA THR A 475 -16.96 31.31 12.00
C THR A 475 -16.99 31.66 13.49
N ILE A 476 -16.04 32.47 13.95
CA ILE A 476 -15.94 32.99 15.32
C ILE A 476 -15.46 34.45 15.28
N ASP A 477 -15.60 35.17 16.39
CA ASP A 477 -14.92 36.44 16.59
C ASP A 477 -13.46 36.20 17.02
N GLY A 478 -12.52 36.87 16.35
CA GLY A 478 -11.10 36.80 16.65
C GLY A 478 -10.45 35.48 16.26
N LEU A 479 -9.49 35.05 17.07
CA LEU A 479 -8.81 33.77 16.95
C LEU A 479 -9.46 32.74 17.86
N ASP A 480 -9.35 31.47 17.51
CA ASP A 480 -9.73 30.39 18.43
C ASP A 480 -8.80 30.39 19.65
N ASP A 481 -9.37 30.43 20.86
CA ASP A 481 -8.61 30.59 22.11
C ASP A 481 -7.65 29.42 22.39
N ASN A 482 -7.96 28.23 21.90
CA ASN A 482 -7.17 27.03 22.15
C ASN A 482 -6.00 26.90 21.19
N THR A 483 -6.23 27.25 19.92
CA THR A 483 -5.29 26.96 18.83
C THR A 483 -4.62 28.22 18.28
N GLY A 484 -5.17 29.40 18.51
CA GLY A 484 -4.65 30.67 17.99
C GLY A 484 -4.86 30.86 16.49
N TYR A 485 -5.67 30.03 15.83
CA TYR A 485 -5.95 30.10 14.40
C TYR A 485 -7.24 30.85 14.08
N ILE A 486 -7.36 31.32 12.85
CA ILE A 486 -8.61 31.82 12.28
C ILE A 486 -9.43 30.62 11.81
N PHE A 487 -10.64 30.45 12.35
CA PHE A 487 -11.58 29.43 11.90
C PHE A 487 -12.56 29.98 10.86
N ALA A 488 -12.63 29.31 9.72
CA ALA A 488 -13.49 29.71 8.62
C ALA A 488 -14.29 28.55 8.02
N ALA A 489 -15.50 28.84 7.56
CA ALA A 489 -16.27 27.96 6.70
C ALA A 489 -15.92 28.29 5.26
N SER A 490 -15.45 27.30 4.49
CA SER A 490 -15.11 27.47 3.07
C SER A 490 -15.63 26.31 2.25
N MET A 491 -16.02 26.55 1.01
CA MET A 491 -16.31 25.48 0.05
C MET A 491 -14.99 24.86 -0.45
N GLY A 492 -14.41 23.95 0.32
CA GLY A 492 -13.32 23.06 -0.10
C GLY A 492 -11.93 23.70 -0.20
N THR A 493 -11.13 23.57 0.85
CA THR A 493 -9.66 23.61 0.69
C THR A 493 -9.17 22.24 0.18
N THR A 494 -8.44 22.27 -0.93
CA THR A 494 -7.80 21.10 -1.56
C THR A 494 -6.29 21.23 -1.41
N GLN A 495 -5.58 20.10 -1.32
CA GLN A 495 -4.11 20.07 -1.27
C GLN A 495 -3.52 20.92 -2.40
N GLY A 496 -2.48 21.73 -2.13
CA GLY A 496 -1.91 22.72 -3.05
C GLY A 496 -2.30 24.18 -2.76
N ASN A 497 -3.40 24.42 -2.03
CA ASN A 497 -3.73 25.76 -1.52
C ASN A 497 -2.91 26.16 -0.29
N SER A 498 -2.30 25.20 0.39
CA SER A 498 -1.45 25.44 1.56
C SER A 498 -0.43 26.54 1.30
N GLY A 499 -0.33 27.47 2.25
CA GLY A 499 0.53 28.65 2.17
C GLY A 499 -0.05 29.84 1.38
N GLY A 500 -1.24 29.69 0.78
CA GLY A 500 -1.91 30.77 0.07
C GLY A 500 -2.40 31.88 1.00
N PRO A 501 -2.47 33.14 0.50
CA PRO A 501 -2.96 34.26 1.29
C PRO A 501 -4.48 34.19 1.47
N ILE A 502 -4.92 34.58 2.66
CA ILE A 502 -6.31 34.87 2.99
C ILE A 502 -6.48 36.37 3.04
N PHE A 503 -7.32 36.91 2.18
CA PHE A 503 -7.62 38.32 2.16
C PHE A 503 -8.96 38.65 2.79
N THR A 504 -9.08 39.88 3.28
CA THR A 504 -10.37 40.51 3.56
C THR A 504 -10.31 41.99 3.20
N MET A 505 -11.45 42.66 3.26
CA MET A 505 -11.58 44.08 2.94
C MET A 505 -11.52 44.92 4.20
N LYS A 506 -10.69 45.95 4.19
CA LYS A 506 -10.63 46.99 5.22
C LYS A 506 -10.36 48.34 4.58
N ASP A 507 -11.22 49.31 4.87
CA ASP A 507 -11.11 50.69 4.38
C ASP A 507 -10.95 50.79 2.84
N GLY A 508 -11.71 49.97 2.09
CA GLY A 508 -11.66 49.92 0.63
C GLY A 508 -10.39 49.30 0.04
N LYS A 509 -9.55 48.65 0.86
CA LYS A 509 -8.35 47.94 0.42
C LYS A 509 -8.42 46.46 0.77
N ILE A 510 -7.79 45.64 -0.07
CA ILE A 510 -7.56 44.23 0.22
C ILE A 510 -6.36 44.09 1.17
N LYS A 511 -6.54 43.32 2.25
CA LYS A 511 -5.52 43.07 3.27
C LYS A 511 -5.34 41.59 3.48
N ALA A 512 -4.11 41.10 3.47
CA ALA A 512 -3.83 39.74 3.85
C ALA A 512 -3.90 39.61 5.38
N VAL A 513 -4.71 38.66 5.86
CA VAL A 513 -4.97 38.43 7.28
C VAL A 513 -4.61 37.01 7.71
N GLY A 514 -4.48 36.06 6.78
CA GLY A 514 -4.11 34.69 7.12
C GLY A 514 -3.34 33.97 6.04
N ILE A 515 -2.86 32.79 6.40
CA ILE A 515 -2.18 31.82 5.53
C ILE A 515 -3.00 30.53 5.58
N VAL A 516 -3.26 29.92 4.41
CA VAL A 516 -3.93 28.61 4.37
C VAL A 516 -3.07 27.54 5.04
N SER A 517 -3.55 26.94 6.13
CA SER A 517 -2.81 25.91 6.89
C SER A 517 -3.45 24.52 6.75
N GLY A 518 -4.75 24.40 6.96
CA GLY A 518 -5.38 23.07 6.90
C GLY A 518 -6.88 23.07 7.20
N LYS A 519 -7.35 21.95 7.75
CA LYS A 519 -8.72 21.75 8.20
C LYS A 519 -8.74 21.19 9.62
N PHE A 520 -9.65 21.67 10.45
CA PHE A 520 -10.01 21.10 11.74
C PHE A 520 -11.23 20.20 11.58
N ARG A 521 -11.16 18.97 12.09
CA ARG A 521 -12.24 17.95 12.03
C ARG A 521 -12.87 17.79 10.65
N ASN A 522 -12.08 17.90 9.58
CA ASN A 522 -12.47 17.83 8.17
C ASN A 522 -13.60 18.77 7.72
N THR A 523 -14.02 19.73 8.54
CA THR A 523 -15.23 20.53 8.33
C THR A 523 -14.99 22.03 8.43
N ILE A 524 -14.01 22.45 9.23
CA ILE A 524 -13.67 23.86 9.44
C ILE A 524 -12.29 24.12 8.81
N SER A 525 -12.15 25.14 7.98
CA SER A 525 -10.86 25.56 7.46
C SER A 525 -10.11 26.37 8.51
N VAL A 526 -8.81 26.11 8.61
CA VAL A 526 -7.92 26.69 9.62
C VAL A 526 -6.86 27.52 8.92
N TYR A 527 -6.73 28.79 9.30
CA TYR A 527 -5.75 29.72 8.72
C TYR A 527 -4.84 30.30 9.80
N THR A 528 -3.53 30.21 9.61
CA THR A 528 -2.54 30.88 10.48
C THR A 528 -2.71 32.40 10.35
N PRO A 529 -2.93 33.16 11.43
CA PRO A 529 -3.01 34.61 11.35
C PRO A 529 -1.65 35.23 11.04
N VAL A 530 -1.62 36.22 10.13
CA VAL A 530 -0.37 36.89 9.75
C VAL A 530 0.28 37.68 10.91
N SER A 531 -0.44 37.90 12.02
CA SER A 531 0.12 38.48 13.24
C SER A 531 1.30 37.71 13.83
N GLN A 532 1.41 36.42 13.53
CA GLN A 532 2.51 35.60 14.01
C GLN A 532 3.81 35.81 13.21
N ILE A 533 3.72 36.38 12.00
CA ILE A 533 4.88 36.67 11.16
C ILE A 533 5.61 37.91 11.73
N PRO A 534 6.93 37.82 12.01
CA PRO A 534 7.70 38.96 12.50
C PRO A 534 7.71 40.11 11.48
N LYS A 535 7.89 41.34 11.98
CA LYS A 535 8.07 42.53 11.14
C LYS A 535 9.34 42.47 10.31
#